data_AF-A0A8J5JIH8-F1
#
_entry.id   AF-A0A8J5JIH8-F1
#
_cell.length_a   1.000
_cell.length_b   1.000
_cell.length_c   1.000
_cell.angle_alpha   90.00
_cell.angle_beta   90.00
_cell.angle_gamma   90.00
#
_symmetry.space_group_name_H-M   'P 1'
#
loop_
_entity.id
_entity.type
_entity.pdbx_description
1 polymer ?
#
loop_
_entity_poly.entity_id
_entity_poly.type
_entity_poly.pdbx_seq_one_letter_code
_entity_poly.pdbx_strand_id
1 'polypeptide(L)'
;GYVGLRELAILAAVSTREAGDSHGHLSRRIYTTWRRCHPYLAIGRSAARLDFLKIHWHRFEDKIYRCGTSPRTDKSCWFDIKNDMVLDFPNLPYYIDDDKKVTQSNAIMRYIARKHDLCGKTEEEKIRVDILENQAMDFRNGFVRLCYLEFNLQKQRYLDALPNTIKMFSAFLGDRKWFAGENITFVDFIMYELLDQHLQLSDICLKDAKNLKEFQKRVEELEPIKKYMSSPRFLKVPLNNKMAKFGAN
;
A
#
# COMPACT_ATOMS: atom_id res chain seq x y z
N GLY A 1 -17.77 -2.70 -17.52
CA GLY A 1 -18.09 -2.53 -16.09
C GLY A 1 -16.87 -2.87 -15.24
N TYR A 2 -16.90 -2.51 -13.95
CA TYR A 2 -15.89 -2.81 -12.92
C TYR A 2 -14.45 -2.36 -13.20
N VAL A 3 -14.18 -1.07 -12.92
CA VAL A 3 -12.82 -0.58 -12.67
C VAL A 3 -12.36 -1.08 -11.30
N GLY A 4 -11.67 -2.22 -11.28
CA GLY A 4 -11.19 -2.86 -10.05
C GLY A 4 -10.00 -2.12 -9.44
N LEU A 5 -10.28 -1.14 -8.57
CA LEU A 5 -9.32 -0.42 -7.72
C LEU A 5 -8.41 -1.39 -6.93
N ARG A 6 -7.12 -1.07 -6.72
CA ARG A 6 -6.19 -1.78 -5.80
C ARG A 6 -5.01 -0.89 -5.37
N GLU A 7 -4.38 -1.29 -4.26
CA GLU A 7 -3.31 -0.59 -3.54
C GLU A 7 -2.14 -1.52 -3.14
N LEU A 8 -1.13 -1.01 -2.40
CA LEU A 8 -0.73 -1.42 -1.01
C LEU A 8 0.65 -0.73 -0.57
N ALA A 9 0.94 -0.28 0.72
CA ALA A 9 2.00 0.63 1.32
C ALA A 9 2.58 0.71 2.83
N ILE A 10 2.17 0.05 3.97
CA ILE A 10 2.98 -0.50 5.17
C ILE A 10 2.05 -1.06 6.33
N LEU A 11 2.47 -1.95 7.29
CA LEU A 11 1.80 -2.24 8.60
C LEU A 11 2.64 -3.02 9.67
N ALA A 12 2.49 -2.70 10.98
CA ALA A 12 2.97 -3.41 12.21
C ALA A 12 4.39 -3.22 12.85
N ALA A 13 4.59 -2.17 13.67
CA ALA A 13 5.65 -2.16 14.73
C ALA A 13 5.46 -1.17 15.92
N VAL A 14 4.24 -0.86 16.39
CA VAL A 14 4.02 0.09 17.52
C VAL A 14 3.45 -0.57 18.80
N SER A 15 3.04 -1.84 18.74
CA SER A 15 2.43 -2.56 19.88
C SER A 15 3.44 -3.37 20.73
N THR A 16 4.72 -2.99 20.74
CA THR A 16 5.74 -3.66 21.58
C THR A 16 5.81 -3.02 22.97
N ARG A 17 4.72 -3.16 23.72
CA ARG A 17 4.75 -3.27 25.18
C ARG A 17 3.86 -4.46 25.56
N GLU A 18 4.44 -5.41 26.29
CA GLU A 18 3.74 -6.52 26.96
C GLU A 18 2.98 -7.50 26.04
N ALA A 19 3.74 -8.30 25.29
CA ALA A 19 3.32 -9.64 24.86
C ALA A 19 4.47 -10.63 25.12
N GLY A 20 4.25 -11.60 26.01
CA GLY A 20 5.27 -12.58 26.42
C GLY A 20 5.50 -13.69 25.38
N ASP A 21 6.68 -14.32 25.44
CA ASP A 21 7.04 -15.44 24.57
C ASP A 21 6.13 -16.65 24.84
N SER A 22 5.55 -17.20 23.76
CA SER A 22 4.81 -18.46 23.79
C SER A 22 4.93 -19.17 22.44
N HIS A 23 5.38 -20.42 22.46
CA HIS A 23 5.69 -21.18 21.26
C HIS A 23 4.41 -21.73 20.59
N GLY A 24 4.31 -21.64 19.25
CA GLY A 24 3.20 -22.24 18.49
C GLY A 24 3.37 -22.21 16.97
N HIS A 25 3.39 -23.40 16.35
CA HIS A 25 3.35 -23.75 14.91
C HIS A 25 3.92 -22.80 13.82
N LEU A 26 4.74 -23.39 12.94
CA LEU A 26 5.17 -22.82 11.66
C LEU A 26 4.03 -22.77 10.61
N SER A 27 3.07 -21.86 10.76
CA SER A 27 2.05 -21.55 9.75
C SER A 27 2.69 -21.06 8.44
N ARG A 28 2.39 -21.69 7.29
CA ARG A 28 2.99 -21.34 5.99
C ARG A 28 2.14 -20.32 5.24
N ARG A 29 2.17 -19.07 5.69
CA ARG A 29 1.35 -17.97 5.16
C ARG A 29 1.79 -17.57 3.76
N ILE A 30 0.88 -17.52 2.79
CA ILE A 30 1.18 -17.11 1.41
C ILE A 30 0.60 -15.72 1.18
N TYR A 31 1.47 -14.75 0.89
CA TYR A 31 1.06 -13.42 0.49
C TYR A 31 1.44 -13.17 -0.98
N THR A 32 0.65 -12.36 -1.68
CA THR A 32 0.78 -12.30 -3.15
C THR A 32 0.74 -10.88 -3.70
N THR A 33 1.90 -10.40 -4.18
CA THR A 33 2.03 -9.13 -4.89
C THR A 33 1.78 -9.31 -6.39
N TRP A 34 1.04 -8.37 -7.01
CA TRP A 34 1.19 -8.12 -8.43
C TRP A 34 2.63 -7.67 -8.70
N ARG A 35 3.31 -8.28 -9.67
CA ARG A 35 4.44 -7.59 -10.33
C ARG A 35 4.16 -7.26 -11.78
N ARG A 36 3.47 -8.10 -12.57
CA ARG A 36 3.12 -7.76 -13.98
C ARG A 36 1.75 -8.26 -14.53
N CYS A 37 0.98 -9.14 -13.87
CA CYS A 37 -0.07 -9.94 -14.57
C CYS A 37 -1.45 -9.29 -14.93
N HIS A 38 -1.71 -7.97 -14.78
CA HIS A 38 -3.01 -7.35 -15.16
C HIS A 38 -2.93 -5.84 -15.50
N PRO A 39 -3.81 -5.26 -16.36
CA PRO A 39 -3.60 -3.95 -16.99
C PRO A 39 -3.45 -2.69 -16.12
N TYR A 40 -3.61 -2.76 -14.81
CA TYR A 40 -3.71 -1.58 -13.94
C TYR A 40 -2.74 -1.57 -12.75
N LEU A 41 -1.86 -2.58 -12.59
CA LEU A 41 -1.05 -2.75 -11.37
C LEU A 41 0.33 -3.36 -11.60
N ALA A 42 1.37 -2.66 -11.13
CA ALA A 42 2.53 -3.29 -10.51
C ALA A 42 2.73 -2.65 -9.13
N ILE A 43 3.79 -3.06 -8.45
CA ILE A 43 4.05 -2.74 -7.06
C ILE A 43 5.54 -2.40 -6.93
N GLY A 44 5.86 -1.11 -6.80
CA GLY A 44 7.20 -0.53 -6.70
C GLY A 44 7.15 0.73 -5.82
N ARG A 45 8.09 0.82 -4.88
CA ARG A 45 7.97 1.38 -3.51
C ARG A 45 6.79 0.83 -2.71
N SER A 46 5.64 0.63 -3.34
CA SER A 46 4.46 -0.07 -2.83
C SER A 46 4.66 -1.54 -2.42
N ALA A 47 5.84 -2.13 -2.65
CA ALA A 47 6.19 -3.41 -2.03
C ALA A 47 6.14 -3.32 -0.49
N ALA A 48 6.29 -2.12 0.08
CA ALA A 48 6.37 -1.90 1.51
C ALA A 48 5.15 -2.36 2.36
N ARG A 49 3.94 -2.65 1.81
CA ARG A 49 2.76 -2.88 2.69
C ARG A 49 2.89 -3.96 3.72
N LEU A 50 3.66 -4.98 3.36
CA LEU A 50 3.77 -6.17 4.16
C LEU A 50 5.21 -6.42 4.55
N ASP A 51 6.20 -5.83 3.87
CA ASP A 51 7.62 -6.00 4.19
C ASP A 51 8.02 -5.60 5.61
N PHE A 52 7.23 -4.74 6.26
CA PHE A 52 7.32 -4.42 7.68
C PHE A 52 6.95 -5.62 8.59
N LEU A 53 5.88 -6.35 8.27
CA LEU A 53 5.48 -7.62 8.93
C LEU A 53 6.58 -8.69 8.82
N LYS A 54 7.25 -8.73 7.66
CA LYS A 54 8.32 -9.68 7.33
C LYS A 54 9.60 -9.52 8.16
N ILE A 55 9.68 -8.49 9.02
CA ILE A 55 10.91 -8.15 9.76
C ILE A 55 10.78 -8.46 11.26
N HIS A 56 9.57 -8.60 11.80
CA HIS A 56 9.37 -8.88 13.23
C HIS A 56 8.46 -10.07 13.56
N TRP A 57 7.39 -10.34 12.81
CA TRP A 57 6.29 -11.14 13.38
C TRP A 57 6.08 -12.52 12.73
N HIS A 58 6.10 -12.63 11.39
CA HIS A 58 5.77 -13.90 10.73
C HIS A 58 6.66 -14.21 9.51
N ARG A 59 7.05 -15.48 9.38
CA ARG A 59 7.46 -16.05 8.10
C ARG A 59 6.24 -16.19 7.19
N PHE A 60 6.45 -15.92 5.91
CA PHE A 60 5.44 -15.91 4.87
C PHE A 60 6.16 -16.08 3.50
N GLU A 61 5.41 -16.38 2.44
CA GLU A 61 5.94 -16.59 1.08
C GLU A 61 5.38 -15.53 0.11
N ASP A 62 6.24 -14.76 -0.58
CA ASP A 62 5.84 -13.82 -1.65
C ASP A 62 5.58 -14.59 -2.95
N LYS A 63 4.33 -14.94 -3.25
CA LYS A 63 3.97 -15.42 -4.59
C LYS A 63 3.90 -14.22 -5.56
N ILE A 64 4.55 -14.33 -6.71
CA ILE A 64 4.81 -13.19 -7.61
C ILE A 64 4.35 -13.51 -9.04
N TYR A 65 3.29 -12.84 -9.47
CA TYR A 65 2.68 -13.07 -10.78
C TYR A 65 3.21 -12.12 -11.86
N ARG A 66 3.80 -12.70 -12.92
CA ARG A 66 4.47 -12.00 -14.02
C ARG A 66 3.75 -12.24 -15.35
N CYS A 67 3.25 -11.17 -15.99
CA CYS A 67 2.80 -11.23 -17.38
C CYS A 67 3.93 -11.71 -18.30
N GLY A 68 3.53 -12.35 -19.40
CA GLY A 68 4.35 -12.46 -20.60
C GLY A 68 4.75 -11.10 -21.18
N THR A 69 5.64 -11.12 -22.17
CA THR A 69 6.11 -9.90 -22.85
C THR A 69 5.07 -9.28 -23.78
N SER A 70 5.33 -8.05 -24.20
CA SER A 70 4.67 -7.42 -25.36
C SER A 70 4.88 -8.30 -26.61
N PRO A 71 3.91 -8.42 -27.54
CA PRO A 71 2.63 -7.70 -27.59
C PRO A 71 1.49 -8.38 -26.83
N ARG A 72 1.54 -9.69 -26.59
CA ARG A 72 0.38 -10.45 -26.07
C ARG A 72 0.10 -10.19 -24.59
N THR A 73 1.14 -9.88 -23.79
CA THR A 73 1.00 -9.54 -22.36
C THR A 73 0.16 -10.60 -21.63
N ASP A 74 0.59 -11.87 -21.82
CA ASP A 74 -0.09 -13.07 -21.36
C ASP A 74 -0.28 -13.09 -19.83
N LYS A 75 -1.48 -13.55 -19.41
CA LYS A 75 -1.97 -13.50 -18.03
C LYS A 75 -2.32 -14.89 -17.47
N SER A 76 -2.06 -15.95 -18.23
CA SER A 76 -2.12 -17.37 -17.83
C SER A 76 -1.71 -17.58 -16.36
N CYS A 77 -0.53 -17.02 -16.03
CA CYS A 77 0.11 -16.89 -14.73
C CYS A 77 -0.81 -16.62 -13.53
N TRP A 78 -1.94 -15.95 -13.74
CA TRP A 78 -2.99 -15.70 -12.74
C TRP A 78 -4.35 -16.26 -13.17
N PHE A 79 -4.73 -16.12 -14.44
CA PHE A 79 -6.09 -16.46 -14.90
C PHE A 79 -6.38 -17.96 -14.88
N ASP A 80 -5.36 -18.81 -15.03
CA ASP A 80 -5.52 -20.26 -15.10
C ASP A 80 -5.77 -20.87 -13.70
N ILE A 81 -5.34 -20.17 -12.65
CA ILE A 81 -5.36 -20.66 -11.25
C ILE A 81 -6.30 -19.88 -10.32
N LYS A 82 -6.79 -18.70 -10.73
CA LYS A 82 -7.52 -17.77 -9.85
C LYS A 82 -8.77 -18.37 -9.19
N ASN A 83 -9.44 -19.30 -9.88
CA ASN A 83 -10.67 -19.93 -9.43
C ASN A 83 -10.34 -21.04 -8.41
N ASP A 84 -9.29 -21.83 -8.67
CA ASP A 84 -8.86 -23.00 -7.91
C ASP A 84 -8.41 -22.68 -6.48
N MET A 85 -7.99 -21.43 -6.22
CA MET A 85 -7.58 -21.00 -4.88
C MET A 85 -8.76 -20.85 -3.89
N VAL A 86 -10.02 -20.95 -4.38
CA VAL A 86 -11.26 -20.83 -3.58
C VAL A 86 -11.22 -19.58 -2.69
N LEU A 87 -11.24 -18.43 -3.36
CA LEU A 87 -11.34 -17.09 -2.78
C LEU A 87 -12.77 -16.58 -3.04
N ASP A 88 -13.43 -15.94 -2.08
CA ASP A 88 -14.83 -15.48 -2.25
C ASP A 88 -14.99 -14.47 -3.40
N PHE A 89 -13.97 -13.62 -3.57
CA PHE A 89 -13.86 -12.65 -4.66
C PHE A 89 -12.48 -12.77 -5.33
N PRO A 90 -12.28 -13.72 -6.28
CA PRO A 90 -10.97 -14.06 -6.83
C PRO A 90 -10.18 -12.86 -7.36
N ASN A 91 -9.22 -12.39 -6.58
CA ASN A 91 -8.52 -11.14 -6.81
C ASN A 91 -7.06 -11.19 -6.37
N LEU A 92 -6.31 -10.22 -6.88
CA LEU A 92 -5.01 -9.84 -6.39
C LEU A 92 -5.05 -8.34 -6.02
N PRO A 93 -4.39 -7.92 -4.93
CA PRO A 93 -3.67 -8.75 -3.97
C PRO A 93 -4.58 -9.71 -3.18
N TYR A 94 -4.02 -10.83 -2.74
CA TYR A 94 -4.64 -11.73 -1.78
C TYR A 94 -3.62 -12.15 -0.70
N TYR A 95 -4.16 -12.54 0.45
CA TYR A 95 -3.42 -13.07 1.59
C TYR A 95 -4.07 -14.39 2.04
N ILE A 96 -3.26 -15.44 2.20
CA ILE A 96 -3.65 -16.71 2.80
C ILE A 96 -2.87 -16.84 4.12
N ASP A 97 -3.63 -16.97 5.20
CA ASP A 97 -3.17 -16.99 6.58
C ASP A 97 -3.88 -18.16 7.27
N ASP A 98 -3.28 -19.34 7.12
CA ASP A 98 -3.85 -20.66 7.42
C ASP A 98 -5.22 -20.88 6.74
N ASP A 99 -6.32 -20.94 7.49
CA ASP A 99 -7.66 -21.09 6.92
C ASP A 99 -8.25 -19.76 6.39
N LYS A 100 -7.66 -18.61 6.77
CA LYS A 100 -8.18 -17.29 6.39
C LYS A 100 -7.66 -16.89 5.02
N LYS A 101 -8.58 -16.63 4.10
CA LYS A 101 -8.31 -16.15 2.74
C LYS A 101 -8.89 -14.75 2.58
N VAL A 102 -8.03 -13.75 2.45
CA VAL A 102 -8.44 -12.34 2.40
C VAL A 102 -8.06 -11.74 1.05
N THR A 103 -9.03 -11.13 0.38
CA THR A 103 -8.84 -10.33 -0.84
C THR A 103 -9.23 -8.88 -0.57
N GLN A 104 -8.97 -7.98 -1.53
CA GLN A 104 -9.02 -6.52 -1.39
C GLN A 104 -7.91 -5.97 -0.49
N SER A 105 -7.23 -4.92 -0.95
CA SER A 105 -6.10 -4.30 -0.25
C SER A 105 -6.43 -3.87 1.18
N ASN A 106 -7.57 -3.21 1.34
CA ASN A 106 -7.96 -2.55 2.58
C ASN A 106 -8.49 -3.56 3.60
N ALA A 107 -9.14 -4.63 3.15
CA ALA A 107 -9.52 -5.75 4.00
C ALA A 107 -8.30 -6.57 4.48
N ILE A 108 -7.31 -6.84 3.59
CA ILE A 108 -6.02 -7.44 3.97
C ILE A 108 -5.33 -6.58 5.04
N MET A 109 -5.30 -5.26 4.85
CA MET A 109 -4.75 -4.32 5.83
C MET A 109 -5.45 -4.37 7.17
N ARG A 110 -6.77 -4.17 7.21
CA ARG A 110 -7.54 -4.17 8.45
C ARG A 110 -7.46 -5.53 9.17
N TYR A 111 -7.39 -6.64 8.43
CA TYR A 111 -7.16 -7.97 9.00
C TYR A 111 -5.81 -8.07 9.72
N ILE A 112 -4.73 -7.58 9.11
CA ILE A 112 -3.40 -7.53 9.70
C ILE A 112 -3.34 -6.54 10.87
N ALA A 113 -3.95 -5.36 10.73
CA ALA A 113 -3.95 -4.29 11.74
C ALA A 113 -4.57 -4.75 13.06
N ARG A 114 -5.66 -5.54 12.99
CA ARG A 114 -6.31 -6.13 14.17
C ARG A 114 -5.43 -7.12 14.92
N LYS A 115 -4.48 -7.80 14.25
CA LYS A 115 -3.51 -8.70 14.91
C LYS A 115 -2.40 -7.97 15.69
N HIS A 116 -2.30 -6.65 15.54
CA HIS A 116 -1.22 -5.84 16.10
C HIS A 116 -1.69 -4.54 16.79
N ASP A 117 -3.01 -4.37 17.01
CA ASP A 117 -3.62 -3.18 17.61
C ASP A 117 -3.32 -1.85 16.88
N LEU A 118 -3.52 -1.83 15.55
CA LEU A 118 -3.22 -0.68 14.67
C LEU A 118 -4.42 -0.18 13.85
N CYS A 119 -5.63 -0.36 14.40
CA CYS A 119 -6.89 0.17 13.85
C CYS A 119 -7.35 1.49 14.52
N GLY A 120 -6.57 2.04 15.46
CA GLY A 120 -7.03 3.10 16.36
C GLY A 120 -7.69 2.52 17.62
N LYS A 121 -7.33 3.08 18.78
CA LYS A 121 -7.71 2.57 20.10
C LYS A 121 -8.99 3.25 20.61
N THR A 122 -9.05 4.59 20.51
CA THR A 122 -10.27 5.36 20.81
C THR A 122 -11.21 5.41 19.61
N GLU A 123 -12.45 5.86 19.81
CA GLU A 123 -13.40 6.01 18.70
C GLU A 123 -12.99 7.14 17.74
N GLU A 124 -12.40 8.21 18.26
CA GLU A 124 -11.88 9.34 17.46
C GLU A 124 -10.65 8.93 16.63
N GLU A 125 -9.81 8.03 17.13
CA GLU A 125 -8.74 7.42 16.32
C GLU A 125 -9.33 6.56 15.19
N LYS A 126 -10.33 5.71 15.47
CA LYS A 126 -11.00 4.86 14.45
C LYS A 126 -11.74 5.69 13.40
N ILE A 127 -12.45 6.74 13.79
CA ILE A 127 -13.13 7.66 12.86
C ILE A 127 -12.11 8.31 11.91
N ARG A 128 -10.93 8.73 12.40
CA ARG A 128 -9.86 9.26 11.54
C ARG A 128 -9.27 8.20 10.61
N VAL A 129 -9.10 6.97 11.11
CA VAL A 129 -8.69 5.80 10.31
C VAL A 129 -9.68 5.53 9.19
N ASP A 130 -10.99 5.50 9.47
CA ASP A 130 -12.01 5.17 8.48
C ASP A 130 -12.21 6.27 7.44
N ILE A 131 -12.18 7.55 7.85
CA ILE A 131 -12.19 8.69 6.92
C ILE A 131 -10.95 8.65 6.02
N LEU A 132 -9.75 8.47 6.59
CA LEU A 132 -8.51 8.57 5.84
C LEU A 132 -8.31 7.38 4.88
N GLU A 133 -8.69 6.16 5.26
CA GLU A 133 -8.60 5.01 4.36
C GLU A 133 -9.39 5.25 3.06
N ASN A 134 -10.62 5.76 3.18
CA ASN A 134 -11.48 6.01 2.03
C ASN A 134 -11.00 7.22 1.21
N GLN A 135 -10.61 8.31 1.89
CA GLN A 135 -10.08 9.50 1.20
C GLN A 135 -8.75 9.22 0.48
N ALA A 136 -7.92 8.32 1.02
CA ALA A 136 -6.68 7.86 0.41
C ALA A 136 -6.93 6.92 -0.80
N MET A 137 -7.92 6.04 -0.69
CA MET A 137 -8.40 5.23 -1.82
C MET A 137 -8.84 6.12 -2.99
N ASP A 138 -9.66 7.15 -2.75
CA ASP A 138 -10.08 8.08 -3.81
C ASP A 138 -8.91 8.87 -4.44
N PHE A 139 -7.96 9.32 -3.61
CA PHE A 139 -6.74 9.96 -4.09
C PHE A 139 -5.92 9.02 -5.01
N ARG A 140 -5.80 7.74 -4.63
CA ARG A 140 -5.19 6.73 -5.50
C ARG A 140 -5.97 6.52 -6.78
N ASN A 141 -7.29 6.46 -6.72
CA ASN A 141 -8.13 6.20 -7.88
C ASN A 141 -7.95 7.28 -8.95
N GLY A 142 -7.81 8.55 -8.54
CA GLY A 142 -7.39 9.64 -9.41
C GLY A 142 -5.99 9.42 -10.02
N PHE A 143 -5.00 9.09 -9.20
CA PHE A 143 -3.62 8.85 -9.65
C PHE A 143 -3.51 7.65 -10.62
N VAL A 144 -4.21 6.55 -10.36
CA VAL A 144 -4.26 5.36 -11.22
C VAL A 144 -4.98 5.68 -12.53
N ARG A 145 -6.13 6.38 -12.50
CA ARG A 145 -6.81 6.85 -13.72
C ARG A 145 -5.87 7.68 -14.59
N LEU A 146 -5.14 8.62 -14.00
CA LEU A 146 -4.11 9.40 -14.68
C LEU A 146 -3.03 8.48 -15.30
N CYS A 147 -2.41 7.61 -14.49
CA CYS A 147 -1.26 6.80 -14.91
C CYS A 147 -1.55 5.83 -16.06
N TYR A 148 -2.75 5.26 -16.14
CA TYR A 148 -3.09 4.26 -17.18
C TYR A 148 -3.86 4.85 -18.36
N LEU A 149 -4.82 5.74 -18.12
CA LEU A 149 -5.73 6.21 -19.17
C LEU A 149 -5.29 7.55 -19.74
N GLU A 150 -5.08 8.55 -18.89
CA GLU A 150 -5.20 9.96 -19.27
C GLU A 150 -3.89 10.77 -19.23
N PHE A 151 -2.77 10.15 -18.83
CA PHE A 151 -1.48 10.81 -18.51
C PHE A 151 -1.11 11.99 -19.43
N ASN A 152 -0.93 11.74 -20.73
CA ASN A 152 -0.47 12.75 -21.70
C ASN A 152 -1.44 13.93 -21.89
N LEU A 153 -2.71 13.79 -21.48
CA LEU A 153 -3.77 14.79 -21.67
C LEU A 153 -4.14 15.50 -20.36
N GLN A 154 -4.07 14.80 -19.22
CA GLN A 154 -4.53 15.32 -17.92
C GLN A 154 -3.41 15.52 -16.89
N LYS A 155 -2.13 15.20 -17.18
CA LYS A 155 -1.01 15.36 -16.22
C LYS A 155 -0.94 16.79 -15.68
N GLN A 156 -1.01 17.81 -16.54
CA GLN A 156 -0.90 19.19 -16.08
C GLN A 156 -2.07 19.55 -15.15
N ARG A 157 -3.31 19.35 -15.60
CA ARG A 157 -4.52 19.57 -14.78
C ARG A 157 -4.49 18.83 -13.44
N TYR A 158 -3.94 17.62 -13.41
CA TYR A 158 -3.75 16.86 -12.18
C TYR A 158 -2.71 17.52 -11.25
N LEU A 159 -1.58 17.96 -11.79
CA LEU A 159 -0.56 18.73 -11.05
C LEU A 159 -1.07 20.09 -10.58
N ASP A 160 -1.93 20.76 -11.34
CA ASP A 160 -2.55 22.03 -10.96
C ASP A 160 -3.53 21.85 -9.77
N ALA A 161 -4.23 20.70 -9.73
CA ALA A 161 -5.15 20.35 -8.64
C ALA A 161 -4.45 19.73 -7.41
N LEU A 162 -3.29 19.08 -7.59
CA LEU A 162 -2.57 18.33 -6.55
C LEU A 162 -2.26 19.17 -5.29
N PRO A 163 -1.79 20.44 -5.35
CA PRO A 163 -1.56 21.26 -4.16
C PRO A 163 -2.77 21.40 -3.24
N ASN A 164 -3.99 21.47 -3.78
CA ASN A 164 -5.21 21.56 -2.97
C ASN A 164 -5.47 20.24 -2.23
N THR A 165 -5.28 19.11 -2.90
CA THR A 165 -5.39 17.76 -2.31
C THR A 165 -4.32 17.53 -1.24
N ILE A 166 -3.08 17.94 -1.49
CA ILE A 166 -1.99 17.88 -0.49
C ILE A 166 -2.28 18.80 0.71
N LYS A 167 -2.85 19.99 0.48
CA LYS A 167 -3.29 20.89 1.57
C LYS A 167 -4.39 20.27 2.43
N MET A 168 -5.34 19.53 1.83
CA MET A 168 -6.37 18.79 2.59
C MET A 168 -5.73 17.74 3.52
N PHE A 169 -4.82 16.90 3.02
CA PHE A 169 -4.13 15.90 3.85
C PHE A 169 -3.23 16.53 4.93
N SER A 170 -2.55 17.65 4.60
CA SER A 170 -1.74 18.41 5.55
C SER A 170 -2.58 19.01 6.69
N ALA A 171 -3.76 19.56 6.38
CA ALA A 171 -4.71 20.05 7.39
C ALA A 171 -5.37 18.92 8.20
N PHE A 172 -5.63 17.76 7.59
CA PHE A 172 -6.20 16.60 8.28
C PHE A 172 -5.21 15.99 9.29
N LEU A 173 -3.92 15.89 8.94
CA LEU A 173 -2.86 15.54 9.88
C LEU A 173 -2.75 16.58 11.00
N GLY A 174 -2.68 17.86 10.64
CA GLY A 174 -2.44 18.97 11.57
C GLY A 174 -1.10 18.81 12.29
N ASP A 175 -1.11 19.04 13.60
CA ASP A 175 0.08 18.93 14.47
C ASP A 175 0.29 17.50 15.04
N ARG A 176 -0.54 16.53 14.66
CA ARG A 176 -0.47 15.16 15.19
C ARG A 176 0.79 14.44 14.70
N LYS A 177 1.34 13.59 15.56
CA LYS A 177 2.50 12.75 15.26
C LYS A 177 2.24 11.77 14.11
N TRP A 178 1.02 11.21 14.10
CA TRP A 178 0.47 10.27 13.11
C TRP A 178 -0.97 10.71 12.75
N PHE A 179 -1.51 10.22 11.63
CA PHE A 179 -2.78 10.69 11.10
C PHE A 179 -3.99 10.42 12.01
N ALA A 180 -3.97 9.35 12.80
CA ALA A 180 -5.04 9.04 13.76
C ALA A 180 -4.89 9.80 15.10
N GLY A 181 -3.64 10.03 15.54
CA GLY A 181 -3.31 10.49 16.89
C GLY A 181 -1.82 10.30 17.22
N GLU A 182 -1.53 9.86 18.45
CA GLU A 182 -0.15 9.64 18.94
C GLU A 182 0.41 8.24 18.64
N ASN A 183 -0.47 7.31 18.29
CA ASN A 183 -0.14 5.96 17.85
C ASN A 183 -0.18 5.87 16.33
N ILE A 184 0.74 5.09 15.73
CA ILE A 184 0.64 4.80 14.30
C ILE A 184 -0.52 3.84 14.06
N THR A 185 -1.09 3.92 12.86
CA THR A 185 -2.19 3.06 12.43
C THR A 185 -1.91 2.53 11.03
N PHE A 186 -2.79 1.68 10.51
CA PHE A 186 -2.63 1.18 9.15
C PHE A 186 -2.77 2.28 8.07
N VAL A 187 -3.40 3.43 8.36
CA VAL A 187 -3.64 4.49 7.35
C VAL A 187 -2.49 5.45 7.14
N ASP A 188 -1.66 5.69 8.16
CA ASP A 188 -0.38 6.38 8.01
C ASP A 188 0.41 5.79 6.84
N PHE A 189 0.47 4.47 6.85
CA PHE A 189 1.14 3.66 5.86
C PHE A 189 0.45 3.62 4.48
N ILE A 190 -0.86 3.87 4.39
CA ILE A 190 -1.51 4.15 3.11
C ILE A 190 -1.03 5.49 2.56
N MET A 191 -0.96 6.51 3.42
CA MET A 191 -0.55 7.85 3.03
C MET A 191 0.94 7.97 2.69
N TYR A 192 1.84 7.29 3.40
CA TYR A 192 3.28 7.29 3.07
C TYR A 192 3.52 6.86 1.62
N GLU A 193 2.93 5.74 1.20
CA GLU A 193 3.01 5.23 -0.16
C GLU A 193 2.45 6.23 -1.18
N LEU A 194 1.29 6.82 -0.92
CA LEU A 194 0.66 7.74 -1.85
C LEU A 194 1.46 9.04 -2.00
N LEU A 195 1.97 9.58 -0.90
CA LEU A 195 2.82 10.78 -0.91
C LEU A 195 4.16 10.48 -1.62
N ASP A 196 4.74 9.30 -1.43
CA ASP A 196 5.94 8.86 -2.16
C ASP A 196 5.68 8.71 -3.68
N GLN A 197 4.60 8.04 -4.08
CA GLN A 197 4.20 7.91 -5.48
C GLN A 197 3.99 9.28 -6.16
N HIS A 198 3.47 10.26 -5.42
CA HIS A 198 3.31 11.63 -5.91
C HIS A 198 4.63 12.41 -5.96
N LEU A 199 5.59 12.17 -5.05
CA LEU A 199 6.95 12.70 -5.19
C LEU A 199 7.67 12.18 -6.44
N GLN A 200 7.38 10.96 -6.91
CA GLN A 200 7.91 10.49 -8.19
C GLN A 200 7.24 11.19 -9.40
N LEU A 201 5.98 11.64 -9.27
CA LEU A 201 5.27 12.41 -10.31
C LEU A 201 5.74 13.88 -10.36
N SER A 202 5.95 14.46 -9.18
CA SER A 202 6.46 15.83 -8.95
C SER A 202 7.14 15.91 -7.59
N ASP A 203 8.46 16.03 -7.62
CA ASP A 203 9.35 16.23 -6.47
C ASP A 203 8.94 17.41 -5.57
N ILE A 204 8.44 18.50 -6.18
CA ILE A 204 7.96 19.69 -5.48
C ILE A 204 6.54 19.57 -4.90
N CYS A 205 5.82 18.47 -5.07
CA CYS A 205 4.39 18.40 -4.67
C CYS A 205 4.14 18.61 -3.17
N LEU A 206 5.13 18.36 -2.31
CA LEU A 206 5.08 18.59 -0.85
C LEU A 206 5.84 19.84 -0.40
N LYS A 207 6.25 20.73 -1.32
CA LYS A 207 7.11 21.89 -1.01
C LYS A 207 6.51 22.75 0.12
N ASP A 208 5.20 23.01 0.09
CA ASP A 208 4.48 23.86 1.06
C ASP A 208 3.96 23.07 2.28
N ALA A 209 3.93 21.73 2.22
CA ALA A 209 3.38 20.86 3.26
C ALA A 209 4.48 20.35 4.21
N LYS A 210 4.95 21.23 5.12
CA LYS A 210 6.01 20.89 6.09
C LYS A 210 5.71 19.62 6.90
N ASN A 211 4.53 19.52 7.51
CA ASN A 211 4.15 18.39 8.35
C ASN A 211 4.09 17.06 7.58
N LEU A 212 3.69 17.05 6.31
CA LEU A 212 3.69 15.84 5.47
C LEU A 212 5.11 15.36 5.12
N LYS A 213 6.07 16.26 4.92
CA LYS A 213 7.49 15.90 4.74
C LYS A 213 8.11 15.35 6.02
N GLU A 214 7.78 15.95 7.17
CA GLU A 214 8.20 15.46 8.49
C GLU A 214 7.56 14.11 8.82
N PHE A 215 6.31 13.90 8.44
CA PHE A 215 5.61 12.61 8.51
C PHE A 215 6.30 11.53 7.66
N GLN A 216 6.62 11.80 6.39
CA GLN A 216 7.32 10.83 5.54
C GLN A 216 8.67 10.44 6.14
N LYS A 217 9.47 11.44 6.56
CA LYS A 217 10.73 11.21 7.26
C LYS A 217 10.51 10.32 8.50
N ARG A 218 9.48 10.60 9.31
CA ARG A 218 9.13 9.81 10.51
C ARG A 218 8.80 8.34 10.19
N VAL A 219 8.20 8.04 9.05
CA VAL A 219 7.95 6.66 8.59
C VAL A 219 9.24 5.99 8.14
N GLU A 220 10.09 6.67 7.39
CA GLU A 220 11.38 6.14 6.92
C GLU A 220 12.40 5.95 8.06
N GLU A 221 12.30 6.73 9.13
CA GLU A 221 13.12 6.61 10.36
C GLU A 221 12.67 5.47 11.30
N LEU A 222 11.52 4.83 11.06
CA LEU A 222 11.15 3.60 11.79
C LEU A 222 12.17 2.50 11.45
N GLU A 223 12.97 2.07 12.42
CA GLU A 223 14.06 1.10 12.22
C GLU A 223 13.70 -0.13 11.36
N PRO A 224 12.51 -0.75 11.45
CA PRO A 224 12.19 -1.89 10.60
C PRO A 224 11.80 -1.49 9.16
N ILE A 225 11.32 -0.24 8.93
CA ILE A 225 11.13 0.34 7.59
C ILE A 225 12.48 0.69 6.97
N LYS A 226 13.34 1.37 7.73
CA LYS A 226 14.74 1.68 7.38
C LYS A 226 15.51 0.40 6.99
N LYS A 227 15.43 -0.65 7.81
CA LYS A 227 16.00 -1.99 7.56
C LYS A 227 15.38 -2.67 6.33
N TYR A 228 14.10 -2.47 6.06
CA TYR A 228 13.49 -2.93 4.80
C TYR A 228 14.06 -2.20 3.59
N MET A 229 14.08 -0.87 3.60
CA MET A 229 14.50 -0.02 2.48
C MET A 229 15.98 -0.22 2.10
N SER A 230 16.82 -0.59 3.07
CA SER A 230 18.22 -0.99 2.84
C SER A 230 18.40 -2.43 2.34
N SER A 231 17.33 -3.24 2.27
CA SER A 231 17.41 -4.66 1.88
C SER A 231 17.19 -4.87 0.37
N PRO A 232 17.79 -5.91 -0.26
CA PRO A 232 17.58 -6.21 -1.68
C PRO A 232 16.16 -6.66 -2.05
N ARG A 233 15.24 -6.74 -1.06
CA ARG A 233 13.81 -6.95 -1.30
C ARG A 233 13.10 -5.64 -1.67
N PHE A 234 13.64 -4.48 -1.26
CA PHE A 234 13.03 -3.18 -1.52
C PHE A 234 13.08 -2.84 -3.01
N LEU A 235 11.90 -2.69 -3.60
CA LEU A 235 11.76 -2.21 -4.97
C LEU A 235 11.57 -0.70 -4.94
N LYS A 236 12.46 0.08 -5.55
CA LYS A 236 12.19 1.51 -5.83
C LYS A 236 11.27 1.69 -7.06
N VAL A 237 11.29 0.74 -7.99
CA VAL A 237 10.56 0.75 -9.28
C VAL A 237 10.24 -0.68 -9.71
N PRO A 238 9.27 -0.93 -10.63
CA PRO A 238 8.34 0.02 -11.24
C PRO A 238 7.11 0.27 -10.35
N LEU A 239 6.68 1.53 -10.22
CA LEU A 239 5.49 1.92 -9.44
C LEU A 239 4.19 1.30 -9.98
N ASN A 240 4.15 1.08 -11.30
CA ASN A 240 2.98 0.72 -12.08
C ASN A 240 3.34 -0.38 -13.11
N ASN A 241 2.34 -1.01 -13.72
CA ASN A 241 2.60 -2.06 -14.71
C ASN A 241 3.14 -1.51 -16.02
N LYS A 242 3.70 -2.40 -16.84
CA LYS A 242 4.11 -2.19 -18.24
C LYS A 242 3.04 -1.60 -19.17
N MET A 243 1.78 -1.52 -18.72
CA MET A 243 0.64 -0.94 -19.44
C MET A 243 0.31 0.48 -18.98
N ALA A 244 0.99 1.02 -17.97
CA ALA A 244 0.88 2.42 -17.59
C ALA A 244 1.71 3.32 -18.49
N LYS A 245 1.26 4.57 -18.62
CA LYS A 245 1.97 5.67 -19.26
C LYS A 245 2.99 6.34 -18.31
N PHE A 246 2.94 6.00 -17.02
CA PHE A 246 3.84 6.52 -15.99
C PHE A 246 4.18 5.47 -14.92
N GLY A 247 5.44 5.46 -14.46
CA GLY A 247 5.94 4.55 -13.43
C GLY A 247 6.06 3.08 -13.86
N ALA A 248 6.01 2.78 -15.16
CA ALA A 248 5.98 1.43 -15.73
C ALA A 248 7.35 0.70 -15.76
N ASN A 249 8.43 1.45 -15.51
CA ASN A 249 9.84 1.01 -15.54
C ASN A 249 10.49 1.26 -14.18
#